data_AF-A0A212R686-F1
#
_entry.id   AF-A0A212R686-F1
#
_cell.length_a   1.000
_cell.length_b   1.000
_cell.length_c   1.000
_cell.angle_alpha   90.00
_cell.angle_beta   90.00
_cell.angle_gamma   90.00
#
_symmetry.space_group_name_H-M   'P 1'
#
loop_
_entity.id
_entity.type
_entity.pdbx_description
1 polymer ?
#
loop_
_entity_poly.entity_id
_entity_poly.type
_entity_poly.pdbx_seq_one_letter_code
_entity_poly.pdbx_strand_id
1 'polypeptide(L)'
;MRLPRLFGRKPARPDPEPLRQAILAFLQARTWSESRRVVEEHPELLSDEADALLGQLIAAQEDANARRYLEERRALLRRCREVGVERAFREKTEPAAPSEEEMRQHPLYRLAESVMRGERSLEAALRQATAPDTLQALDDRAIERLDDYILALSRDPARPIQARVRAYVLAELNHAAAQALPASPPIRAYTANRLGNRIEDYPFKTPAHLERRVEAYREALTIWQQEGDERRAAMLQNNLGNAYLRLAEVRDREA
;
A
#
# COMPACT_ATOMS: atom_id res chain seq x y z
N MET A 1 38.86 -58.93 -21.30
CA MET A 1 37.85 -58.11 -22.00
C MET A 1 36.86 -57.60 -20.95
N ARG A 2 37.01 -56.34 -20.49
CA ARG A 2 36.27 -55.76 -19.35
C ARG A 2 35.12 -54.89 -19.88
N LEU A 3 33.90 -55.14 -19.42
CA LEU A 3 32.74 -54.25 -19.56
C LEU A 3 32.78 -53.16 -18.48
N PRO A 4 32.72 -51.85 -18.82
CA PRO A 4 32.49 -50.82 -17.83
C PRO A 4 30.99 -50.61 -17.59
N ARG A 5 30.63 -50.59 -16.31
CA ARG A 5 29.29 -50.31 -15.79
C ARG A 5 28.88 -48.86 -16.09
N LEU A 6 27.72 -48.68 -16.70
CA LEU A 6 26.98 -47.42 -16.76
C LEU A 6 26.38 -47.13 -15.38
N PHE A 7 26.96 -46.18 -14.65
CA PHE A 7 26.25 -45.48 -13.59
C PHE A 7 26.14 -44.01 -13.99
N GLY A 8 24.91 -43.60 -14.33
CA GLY A 8 24.55 -42.20 -14.48
C GLY A 8 24.82 -41.46 -13.16
N ARG A 9 25.63 -40.42 -13.23
CA ARG A 9 25.82 -39.49 -12.11
C ARG A 9 24.47 -38.84 -11.79
N LYS A 10 23.97 -39.07 -10.57
CA LYS A 10 22.97 -38.19 -9.96
C LYS A 10 23.51 -36.74 -10.01
N PRO A 11 22.68 -35.72 -10.31
CA PRO A 11 23.11 -34.34 -10.19
C PRO A 11 23.61 -34.11 -8.75
N ALA A 12 24.79 -33.53 -8.62
CA ALA A 12 25.41 -33.24 -7.33
C ALA A 12 24.47 -32.34 -6.51
N ARG A 13 24.29 -32.66 -5.23
CA ARG A 13 23.65 -31.74 -4.28
C ARG A 13 24.47 -30.44 -4.31
N PRO A 14 23.84 -29.26 -4.48
CA PRO A 14 24.56 -27.99 -4.37
C PRO A 14 25.17 -27.89 -2.96
N ASP A 15 26.37 -27.33 -2.87
CA ASP A 15 27.12 -27.14 -1.63
C ASP A 15 26.29 -26.26 -0.65
N PRO A 16 26.07 -26.65 0.62
CA PRO A 16 25.17 -25.92 1.54
C PRO A 16 25.66 -24.54 1.99
N GLU A 17 26.96 -24.23 1.83
CA GLU A 17 27.53 -22.95 2.27
C GLU A 17 27.12 -21.76 1.37
N PRO A 18 27.20 -21.85 0.03
CA PRO A 18 26.61 -20.86 -0.88
C PRO A 18 25.13 -20.59 -0.64
N LEU A 19 24.32 -21.62 -0.42
CA LEU A 19 22.88 -21.48 -0.19
C LEU A 19 22.59 -20.73 1.12
N ARG A 20 23.34 -21.04 2.19
CA ARG A 20 23.21 -20.34 3.47
C ARG A 20 23.58 -18.86 3.34
N GLN A 21 24.65 -18.55 2.61
CA GLN A 21 25.06 -17.17 2.36
C GLN A 21 24.02 -16.39 1.55
N ALA A 22 23.44 -17.02 0.52
CA ALA A 22 22.36 -16.42 -0.26
C ALA A 22 21.12 -16.14 0.61
N ILE A 23 20.72 -17.07 1.50
CA ILE A 23 19.60 -16.87 2.42
C ILE A 23 19.88 -15.68 3.36
N LEU A 24 21.09 -15.60 3.92
CA LEU A 24 21.47 -14.49 4.80
C LEU A 24 21.46 -13.16 4.04
N ALA A 25 22.02 -13.10 2.84
CA ALA A 25 22.01 -11.90 2.00
C ALA A 25 20.57 -11.45 1.70
N PHE A 26 19.67 -12.39 1.40
CA PHE A 26 18.26 -12.10 1.13
C PHE A 26 17.52 -11.59 2.39
N LEU A 27 17.78 -12.18 3.55
CA LEU A 27 17.18 -11.77 4.82
C LEU A 27 17.72 -10.43 5.34
N GLN A 28 18.95 -10.06 4.96
CA GLN A 28 19.59 -8.78 5.33
C GLN A 28 19.29 -7.64 4.36
N ALA A 29 18.73 -7.92 3.19
CA ALA A 29 18.38 -6.90 2.21
C ALA A 29 17.41 -5.86 2.79
N ARG A 30 17.80 -4.59 2.69
CA ARG A 30 17.10 -3.46 3.33
C ARG A 30 15.96 -2.91 2.47
N THR A 31 15.98 -3.20 1.17
CA THR A 31 14.94 -2.78 0.24
C THR A 31 14.45 -3.96 -0.60
N TRP A 32 13.23 -3.85 -1.15
CA TRP A 32 12.71 -4.83 -2.10
C TRP A 32 13.57 -4.92 -3.37
N SER A 33 14.14 -3.81 -3.84
CA SER A 33 15.04 -3.80 -5.00
C SER A 33 16.35 -4.53 -4.74
N GLU A 34 16.96 -4.36 -3.56
CA GLU A 34 18.13 -5.14 -3.13
C GLU A 34 17.78 -6.63 -3.02
N SER A 35 16.66 -6.93 -2.37
CA SER A 35 16.17 -8.30 -2.19
C SER A 35 15.90 -8.98 -3.54
N ARG A 36 15.40 -8.24 -4.54
CA ARG A 36 15.20 -8.72 -5.91
C ARG A 36 16.53 -9.11 -6.57
N ARG A 37 17.53 -8.22 -6.51
CA ARG A 37 18.85 -8.50 -7.09
C ARG A 37 19.46 -9.74 -6.47
N VAL A 38 19.36 -9.91 -5.16
CA VAL A 38 19.86 -11.11 -4.47
C VAL A 38 19.18 -12.38 -5.02
N VAL A 39 17.86 -12.36 -5.23
CA VAL A 39 17.14 -13.52 -5.79
C VAL A 39 17.52 -13.77 -7.26
N GLU A 40 17.79 -12.72 -8.03
CA GLU A 40 18.24 -12.83 -9.43
C GLU A 40 19.68 -13.36 -9.55
N GLU A 41 20.57 -12.96 -8.63
CA GLU A 41 21.97 -13.37 -8.56
C GLU A 41 22.14 -14.78 -7.96
N HIS A 42 21.19 -15.21 -7.12
CA HIS A 42 21.23 -16.49 -6.40
C HIS A 42 19.98 -17.34 -6.68
N PRO A 43 19.87 -17.98 -7.86
CA PRO A 43 18.72 -18.82 -8.22
C PRO A 43 18.52 -20.01 -7.28
N GLU A 44 19.56 -20.42 -6.53
CA GLU A 44 19.48 -21.43 -5.47
C GLU A 44 18.48 -21.07 -4.35
N LEU A 45 18.14 -19.79 -4.17
CA LEU A 45 17.10 -19.33 -3.24
C LEU A 45 15.70 -19.80 -3.63
N LEU A 46 15.49 -20.18 -4.90
CA LEU A 46 14.23 -20.68 -5.43
C LEU A 46 14.15 -22.22 -5.40
N SER A 47 15.07 -22.88 -4.70
CA SER A 47 15.08 -24.33 -4.53
C SER A 47 14.12 -24.80 -3.42
N ASP A 48 13.73 -26.08 -3.47
CA ASP A 48 13.00 -26.73 -2.36
C ASP A 48 13.84 -26.78 -1.07
N GLU A 49 15.16 -26.81 -1.20
CA GLU A 49 16.09 -26.82 -0.07
C GLU A 49 16.11 -25.48 0.66
N ALA A 50 16.12 -24.37 -0.08
CA ALA A 50 15.97 -23.02 0.49
C ALA A 50 14.65 -22.88 1.26
N ASP A 51 13.55 -23.37 0.68
CA ASP A 51 12.23 -23.35 1.32
C ASP A 51 12.19 -24.18 2.62
N ALA A 52 12.82 -25.34 2.61
CA ALA A 52 12.92 -26.21 3.79
C ALA A 52 13.74 -25.57 4.91
N LEU A 53 14.89 -24.95 4.59
CA LEU A 53 15.73 -24.25 5.55
C LEU A 53 15.01 -23.06 6.18
N LEU A 54 14.34 -22.23 5.38
CA LEU A 54 13.51 -21.14 5.90
C LEU A 54 12.36 -21.66 6.77
N GLY A 55 11.74 -22.79 6.41
CA GLY A 55 10.75 -23.46 7.24
C GLY A 55 11.28 -23.87 8.62
N GLN A 56 12.51 -24.39 8.69
CA GLN A 56 13.16 -24.74 9.96
C GLN A 56 13.47 -23.50 10.80
N LEU A 57 13.95 -22.41 10.19
CA LEU A 57 14.20 -21.14 10.88
C LEU A 57 12.92 -20.53 11.47
N ILE A 58 11.80 -20.59 10.74
CA ILE A 58 10.48 -20.13 11.20
C ILE A 58 10.03 -20.96 12.41
N ALA A 59 10.15 -22.29 12.32
CA ALA A 59 9.73 -23.20 13.39
C ALA A 59 10.57 -23.06 14.67
N ALA A 60 11.84 -22.68 14.53
CA ALA A 60 12.75 -22.43 15.65
C ALA A 60 12.56 -21.05 16.31
N GLN A 61 11.78 -20.14 15.72
CA GLN A 61 11.58 -18.82 16.30
C GLN A 61 10.47 -18.79 17.35
N GLU A 62 10.75 -18.20 18.50
CA GLU A 62 9.77 -17.92 19.56
C GLU A 62 9.19 -16.51 19.43
N ASP A 63 9.95 -15.55 18.90
CA ASP A 63 9.51 -14.17 18.71
C ASP A 63 8.52 -14.06 17.54
N ALA A 64 7.34 -13.50 17.81
CA ALA A 64 6.25 -13.41 16.83
C ALA A 64 6.59 -12.49 15.65
N ASN A 65 7.37 -11.43 15.88
CA ASN A 65 7.75 -10.48 14.83
C ASN A 65 8.81 -11.10 13.90
N ALA A 66 9.82 -11.75 14.46
CA ALA A 66 10.85 -12.47 13.73
C ALA A 66 10.24 -13.63 12.92
N ARG A 67 9.27 -14.36 13.51
CA ARG A 67 8.54 -15.41 12.80
C ARG A 67 7.78 -14.85 11.60
N ARG A 68 6.96 -13.80 11.79
CA ARG A 68 6.19 -13.15 10.72
C ARG A 68 7.08 -12.60 9.61
N TYR A 69 8.22 -12.02 9.97
CA TYR A 69 9.23 -11.54 9.02
C TYR A 69 9.74 -12.68 8.12
N LEU A 70 10.15 -13.80 8.72
CA LEU A 70 10.65 -14.96 7.99
C LEU A 70 9.55 -15.61 7.12
N GLU A 71 8.31 -15.67 7.62
CA GLU A 71 7.15 -16.16 6.86
C GLU A 71 6.90 -15.33 5.60
N GLU A 72 6.95 -13.99 5.72
CA GLU A 72 6.80 -13.10 4.56
C GLU A 72 7.92 -13.30 3.53
N ARG A 73 9.16 -13.41 4.00
CA ARG A 73 10.34 -13.64 3.15
C ARG A 73 10.26 -14.98 2.42
N ARG A 74 9.87 -16.06 3.11
CA ARG A 74 9.65 -17.38 2.52
C ARG A 74 8.49 -17.39 1.52
N ALA A 75 7.37 -16.75 1.85
CA ALA A 75 6.23 -16.62 0.96
C ALA A 75 6.61 -15.90 -0.35
N LEU A 76 7.46 -14.88 -0.28
CA LEU A 76 7.95 -14.20 -1.48
C LEU A 76 8.78 -15.12 -2.39
N LEU A 77 9.71 -15.91 -1.84
CA LEU A 77 10.52 -16.85 -2.65
C LEU A 77 9.64 -17.92 -3.31
N ARG A 78 8.65 -18.44 -2.58
CA ARG A 78 7.63 -19.34 -3.17
C ARG A 78 6.89 -18.66 -4.32
N ARG A 79 6.48 -17.41 -4.13
CA ARG A 79 5.81 -16.64 -5.18
C ARG A 79 6.72 -16.42 -6.39
N CYS A 80 8.00 -16.14 -6.17
CA CYS A 80 8.99 -16.03 -7.24
C CYS A 80 9.09 -17.32 -8.07
N ARG A 81 8.97 -18.50 -7.44
CA ARG A 81 8.91 -19.79 -8.15
C ARG A 81 7.65 -19.97 -8.99
N GLU A 82 6.51 -19.52 -8.48
CA GLU A 82 5.21 -19.69 -9.15
C GLU A 82 5.02 -18.77 -10.36
N VAL A 83 5.41 -17.49 -10.22
CA VAL A 83 5.05 -16.45 -11.19
C VAL A 83 6.26 -15.72 -11.79
N GLY A 84 7.48 -16.10 -11.40
CA GLY A 84 8.73 -15.44 -11.77
C GLY A 84 9.13 -14.32 -10.81
N VAL A 85 10.43 -14.08 -10.68
CA VAL A 85 11.03 -13.09 -9.74
C VAL A 85 10.47 -11.68 -9.99
N GLU A 86 10.52 -11.21 -11.24
CA GLU A 86 10.03 -9.87 -11.62
C GLU A 86 8.58 -9.63 -11.17
N ARG A 87 7.68 -10.59 -11.46
CA ARG A 87 6.26 -10.45 -11.14
C ARG A 87 5.99 -10.57 -9.65
N ALA A 88 6.65 -11.48 -8.95
CA ALA A 88 6.47 -11.66 -7.50
C ALA A 88 6.95 -10.43 -6.71
N PHE A 89 8.06 -9.83 -7.10
CA PHE A 89 8.53 -8.59 -6.50
C PHE A 89 7.63 -7.42 -6.84
N ARG A 90 7.14 -7.31 -8.09
CA ARG A 90 6.13 -6.31 -8.45
C ARG A 90 4.87 -6.44 -7.59
N GLU A 91 4.37 -7.65 -7.33
CA GLU A 91 3.22 -7.87 -6.43
C GLU A 91 3.48 -7.37 -4.98
N LYS A 92 4.75 -7.28 -4.55
CA LYS A 92 5.15 -6.75 -3.23
C LYS A 92 5.43 -5.25 -3.21
N THR A 93 6.06 -4.71 -4.25
CA THR A 93 6.35 -3.26 -4.35
C THR A 93 5.17 -2.47 -4.89
N GLU A 94 4.32 -3.10 -5.69
CA GLU A 94 3.12 -2.56 -6.30
C GLU A 94 2.00 -3.60 -6.14
N PRO A 95 1.46 -3.76 -4.92
CA PRO A 95 0.32 -4.64 -4.72
C PRO A 95 -0.75 -4.32 -5.76
N ALA A 96 -1.32 -5.38 -6.34
CA ALA A 96 -2.39 -5.26 -7.30
C ALA A 96 -3.48 -4.41 -6.65
N ALA A 97 -3.73 -3.24 -7.23
CA ALA A 97 -4.76 -2.36 -6.74
C ALA A 97 -6.07 -3.14 -6.68
N PRO A 98 -6.90 -2.92 -5.64
CA PRO A 98 -8.20 -3.57 -5.58
C PRO A 98 -8.98 -3.32 -6.87
N SER A 99 -9.64 -4.35 -7.39
CA SER A 99 -10.43 -4.18 -8.60
C SER A 99 -11.69 -3.38 -8.31
N GLU A 100 -12.25 -2.72 -9.33
CA GLU A 100 -13.52 -2.02 -9.17
C GLU A 100 -14.65 -2.97 -8.73
N GLU A 101 -14.61 -4.23 -9.19
CA GLU A 101 -15.58 -5.27 -8.79
C GLU A 101 -15.47 -5.61 -7.29
N GLU A 102 -14.25 -5.71 -6.75
CA GLU A 102 -14.06 -5.86 -5.30
C GLU A 102 -14.61 -4.65 -4.53
N MET A 103 -14.41 -3.44 -5.05
CA MET A 103 -14.87 -2.21 -4.40
C MET A 103 -16.39 -2.05 -4.43
N ARG A 104 -17.12 -2.64 -5.38
CA ARG A 104 -18.59 -2.57 -5.41
C ARG A 104 -19.27 -3.07 -4.14
N GLN A 105 -18.61 -3.97 -3.40
CA GLN A 105 -19.11 -4.47 -2.12
C GLN A 105 -18.73 -3.58 -0.93
N HIS A 106 -17.77 -2.67 -1.10
CA HIS A 106 -17.29 -1.79 -0.03
C HIS A 106 -18.37 -0.76 0.34
N PRO A 107 -18.74 -0.61 1.64
CA PRO A 107 -19.80 0.31 2.07
C PRO A 107 -19.59 1.75 1.59
N LEU A 108 -18.38 2.28 1.77
CA LEU A 108 -18.04 3.64 1.36
C LEU A 108 -18.00 3.83 -0.17
N TYR A 109 -17.69 2.78 -0.94
CA TYR A 109 -17.72 2.86 -2.39
C TYR A 109 -19.17 2.97 -2.90
N ARG A 110 -20.09 2.19 -2.33
CA ARG A 110 -21.53 2.32 -2.66
C ARG A 110 -22.07 3.71 -2.31
N LEU A 111 -21.64 4.28 -1.18
CA LEU A 111 -21.96 5.67 -0.83
C LEU A 111 -21.40 6.65 -1.86
N ALA A 112 -20.15 6.49 -2.28
CA ALA A 112 -19.54 7.34 -3.30
C ALA A 112 -20.30 7.25 -4.63
N GLU A 113 -20.66 6.07 -5.11
CA GLU A 113 -21.41 5.93 -6.37
C GLU A 113 -22.79 6.57 -6.30
N SER A 114 -23.47 6.55 -5.14
CA SER A 114 -24.74 7.29 -4.98
C SER A 114 -24.56 8.81 -5.02
N VAL A 115 -23.42 9.34 -4.57
CA VAL A 115 -23.06 10.76 -4.75
C VAL A 115 -22.77 11.03 -6.23
N MET A 116 -21.99 10.16 -6.89
CA MET A 116 -21.65 10.29 -8.31
C MET A 116 -22.88 10.26 -9.23
N ARG A 117 -23.92 9.52 -8.86
CA ARG A 117 -25.21 9.47 -9.58
C ARG A 117 -26.17 10.61 -9.23
N GLY A 118 -25.81 11.49 -8.29
CA GLY A 118 -26.66 12.59 -7.84
C GLY A 118 -27.85 12.15 -6.98
N GLU A 119 -27.84 10.92 -6.46
CA GLU A 119 -28.91 10.38 -5.61
C GLU A 119 -28.83 10.94 -4.18
N ARG A 120 -27.65 11.43 -3.78
CA ARG A 120 -27.42 12.08 -2.48
C ARG A 120 -26.32 13.13 -2.55
N SER A 121 -26.32 14.07 -1.61
CA SER A 121 -25.20 15.01 -1.43
C SER A 121 -23.99 14.35 -0.77
N LEU A 122 -22.79 14.90 -1.00
CA LEU A 122 -21.57 14.47 -0.32
C LEU A 122 -21.69 14.59 1.20
N GLU A 123 -22.29 15.67 1.69
CA GLU A 123 -22.55 15.88 3.12
C GLU A 123 -23.44 14.78 3.73
N ALA A 124 -24.50 14.38 3.02
CA ALA A 124 -25.36 13.29 3.47
C ALA A 124 -24.61 11.94 3.42
N ALA A 125 -23.70 11.74 2.46
CA ALA A 125 -22.87 10.55 2.40
C ALA A 125 -21.84 10.50 3.53
N LEU A 126 -21.22 11.63 3.89
CA LEU A 126 -20.29 11.76 5.02
C LEU A 126 -20.96 11.43 6.35
N ARG A 127 -22.17 11.95 6.59
CA ARG A 127 -22.97 11.57 7.78
C ARG A 127 -23.24 10.07 7.87
N GLN A 128 -23.51 9.44 6.72
CA GLN A 128 -23.74 7.99 6.69
C GLN A 128 -22.44 7.20 6.85
N ALA A 129 -21.33 7.68 6.31
CA ALA A 129 -20.03 7.02 6.43
C ALA A 129 -19.56 6.89 7.88
N THR A 130 -19.92 7.86 8.73
CA THR A 130 -19.59 7.88 10.16
C THR A 130 -20.71 7.38 11.06
N ALA A 131 -21.82 6.88 10.49
CA ALA A 131 -22.91 6.30 11.26
C ALA A 131 -22.51 4.91 11.83
N PRO A 132 -22.99 4.54 13.04
CA PRO A 132 -22.63 3.28 13.70
C PRO A 132 -22.78 2.04 12.81
N ASP A 133 -23.88 1.93 12.06
CA ASP A 133 -24.13 0.78 11.18
C ASP A 133 -23.10 0.64 10.06
N THR A 134 -22.62 1.76 9.52
CA THR A 134 -21.57 1.76 8.49
C THR A 134 -20.22 1.42 9.11
N LEU A 135 -19.90 2.03 10.26
CA LEU A 135 -18.63 1.81 10.96
C LEU A 135 -18.49 0.37 11.46
N GLN A 136 -19.57 -0.28 11.88
CA GLN A 136 -19.55 -1.70 12.27
C GLN A 136 -19.17 -2.64 11.12
N ALA A 137 -19.38 -2.21 9.88
CA ALA A 137 -19.00 -2.95 8.67
C ALA A 137 -17.57 -2.62 8.18
N LEU A 138 -16.83 -1.76 8.87
CA LEU A 138 -15.49 -1.32 8.49
C LEU A 138 -14.45 -1.73 9.54
N ASP A 139 -13.28 -2.11 9.06
CA ASP A 139 -12.06 -2.33 9.83
C ASP A 139 -10.88 -1.61 9.17
N ASP A 140 -9.73 -1.60 9.84
CA ASP A 140 -8.49 -1.00 9.34
C ASP A 140 -8.14 -1.48 7.92
N ARG A 141 -8.36 -2.77 7.65
CA ARG A 141 -8.09 -3.37 6.34
C ARG A 141 -9.03 -2.83 5.26
N ALA A 142 -10.30 -2.62 5.56
CA ALA A 142 -11.26 -2.04 4.62
C ALA A 142 -10.83 -0.60 4.25
N ILE A 143 -10.43 0.20 5.25
CA ILE A 143 -9.93 1.57 5.05
C ILE A 143 -8.67 1.58 4.18
N GLU A 144 -7.69 0.73 4.48
CA GLU A 144 -6.44 0.62 3.70
C GLU A 144 -6.70 0.18 2.26
N ARG A 145 -7.56 -0.83 2.06
CA ARG A 145 -7.91 -1.29 0.71
C ARG A 145 -8.60 -0.19 -0.09
N LEU A 146 -9.51 0.57 0.51
CA LEU A 146 -10.12 1.69 -0.19
C LEU A 146 -9.08 2.77 -0.53
N ASP A 147 -8.13 3.04 0.36
CA ASP A 147 -7.03 3.99 0.13
C ASP A 147 -6.14 3.58 -1.05
N ASP A 148 -5.80 2.28 -1.14
CA ASP A 148 -5.05 1.71 -2.27
C ASP A 148 -5.81 1.85 -3.60
N TYR A 149 -7.13 1.64 -3.57
CA TYR A 149 -7.98 1.85 -4.74
C TYR A 149 -8.02 3.32 -5.15
N ILE A 150 -8.16 4.25 -4.20
CA ILE A 150 -8.11 5.70 -4.45
C ILE A 150 -6.76 6.11 -5.03
N LEU A 151 -5.66 5.51 -4.59
CA LEU A 151 -4.33 5.73 -5.17
C LEU A 151 -4.26 5.21 -6.61
N ALA A 152 -4.80 4.02 -6.87
CA ALA A 152 -4.83 3.41 -8.19
C ALA A 152 -5.59 4.24 -9.22
N LEU A 153 -6.73 4.83 -8.82
CA LEU A 153 -7.49 5.74 -9.67
C LEU A 153 -6.64 6.92 -10.18
N SER A 154 -5.63 7.35 -9.43
CA SER A 154 -4.75 8.47 -9.80
C SER A 154 -3.48 8.08 -10.56
N ARG A 155 -3.22 6.79 -10.82
CA ARG A 155 -2.02 6.34 -11.54
C ARG A 155 -1.98 6.84 -12.98
N ASP A 156 -3.13 7.00 -13.61
CA ASP A 156 -3.24 7.58 -14.95
C ASP A 156 -3.47 9.11 -14.85
N PRO A 157 -2.51 9.95 -15.30
CA PRO A 157 -2.70 11.40 -15.34
C PRO A 157 -3.76 11.83 -16.36
N ALA A 158 -4.00 11.05 -17.42
CA ALA A 158 -4.98 11.29 -18.47
C ALA A 158 -6.39 10.79 -18.13
N ARG A 159 -6.60 10.27 -16.91
CA ARG A 159 -7.90 9.78 -16.44
C ARG A 159 -9.04 10.80 -16.61
N PRO A 160 -10.27 10.34 -16.91
CA PRO A 160 -11.41 11.22 -17.12
C PRO A 160 -11.78 12.00 -15.85
N ILE A 161 -12.47 13.14 -16.03
CA ILE A 161 -12.94 14.01 -14.94
C ILE A 161 -13.74 13.21 -13.89
N GLN A 162 -14.59 12.29 -14.35
CA GLN A 162 -15.42 11.44 -13.48
C GLN A 162 -14.58 10.60 -12.52
N ALA A 163 -13.43 10.08 -12.97
CA ALA A 163 -12.51 9.33 -12.12
C ALA A 163 -11.84 10.22 -11.06
N ARG A 164 -11.53 11.48 -11.40
CA ARG A 164 -10.99 12.47 -10.45
C ARG A 164 -12.01 12.84 -9.37
N VAL A 165 -13.25 13.09 -9.78
CA VAL A 165 -14.38 13.38 -8.87
C VAL A 165 -14.63 12.18 -7.96
N ARG A 166 -14.71 10.97 -8.51
CA ARG A 166 -14.87 9.72 -7.72
C ARG A 166 -13.75 9.55 -6.70
N ALA A 167 -12.50 9.74 -7.10
CA ALA A 167 -11.35 9.61 -6.20
C ALA A 167 -11.41 10.62 -5.05
N TYR A 168 -11.86 11.86 -5.32
CA TYR A 168 -12.11 12.86 -4.28
C TYR A 168 -13.22 12.45 -3.31
N VAL A 169 -14.40 12.07 -3.82
CA VAL A 169 -15.53 11.63 -2.98
C VAL A 169 -15.14 10.43 -2.11
N LEU A 170 -14.46 9.44 -2.68
CA LEU A 170 -13.97 8.28 -1.95
C LEU A 170 -12.98 8.68 -0.85
N ALA A 171 -12.07 9.62 -1.10
CA ALA A 171 -11.09 10.06 -0.11
C ALA A 171 -11.74 10.82 1.05
N GLU A 172 -12.74 11.67 0.80
CA GLU A 172 -13.51 12.33 1.86
C GLU A 172 -14.21 11.30 2.75
N LEU A 173 -14.87 10.31 2.16
CA LEU A 173 -15.57 9.27 2.91
C LEU A 173 -14.61 8.36 3.68
N ASN A 174 -13.48 7.97 3.08
CA ASN A 174 -12.49 7.11 3.72
C ASN A 174 -11.80 7.80 4.89
N HIS A 175 -11.43 9.08 4.72
CA HIS A 175 -10.86 9.91 5.78
C HIS A 175 -11.83 10.06 6.94
N ALA A 176 -13.10 10.43 6.67
CA ALA A 176 -14.10 10.59 7.73
C ALA A 176 -14.35 9.30 8.51
N ALA A 177 -14.44 8.15 7.81
CA ALA A 177 -14.60 6.86 8.45
C ALA A 177 -13.37 6.47 9.29
N ALA A 178 -12.15 6.66 8.76
CA ALA A 178 -10.91 6.37 9.49
C ALA A 178 -10.79 7.20 10.79
N GLN A 179 -11.27 8.43 10.78
CA GLN A 179 -11.29 9.30 11.97
C GLN A 179 -12.35 8.92 13.00
N ALA A 180 -13.46 8.33 12.55
CA ALA A 180 -14.54 7.86 13.42
C ALA A 180 -14.28 6.45 13.99
N LEU A 181 -13.45 5.66 13.32
CA LEU A 181 -12.97 4.36 13.81
C LEU A 181 -11.83 4.54 14.82
N PRO A 182 -11.59 3.55 15.70
CA PRO A 182 -10.34 3.46 16.46
C PRO A 182 -9.17 3.00 15.56
N ALA A 183 -9.08 3.53 14.33
CA ALA A 183 -8.08 3.12 13.37
C ALA A 183 -6.68 3.50 13.83
N SER A 184 -5.67 2.71 13.45
CA SER A 184 -4.29 3.00 13.83
C SER A 184 -3.85 4.41 13.37
N PRO A 185 -3.02 5.13 14.15
CA PRO A 185 -2.54 6.46 13.75
C PRO A 185 -1.96 6.50 12.32
N PRO A 186 -1.13 5.53 11.88
CA PRO A 186 -0.68 5.44 10.49
C PRO A 186 -1.80 5.51 9.45
N ILE A 187 -2.87 4.74 9.62
CA ILE A 187 -3.99 4.68 8.66
C ILE A 187 -4.70 6.04 8.58
N ARG A 188 -4.94 6.69 9.72
CA ARG A 188 -5.54 8.03 9.75
C ARG A 188 -4.67 9.04 9.02
N ALA A 189 -3.35 9.00 9.23
CA ALA A 189 -2.42 9.88 8.52
C ALA A 189 -2.35 9.61 7.01
N TYR A 190 -2.44 8.34 6.58
CA TYR A 190 -2.47 7.99 5.15
C TYR A 190 -3.73 8.51 4.47
N THR A 191 -4.91 8.29 5.06
CA THR A 191 -6.18 8.75 4.49
C THR A 191 -6.25 10.28 4.42
N ALA A 192 -5.72 10.98 5.43
CA ALA A 192 -5.62 12.44 5.45
C ALA A 192 -4.68 12.97 4.34
N ASN A 193 -3.49 12.39 4.19
CA ASN A 193 -2.60 12.72 3.08
C ASN A 193 -3.25 12.41 1.72
N ARG A 194 -3.97 11.28 1.61
CA ARG A 194 -4.69 10.91 0.38
C ARG A 194 -5.74 11.94 0.03
N LEU A 195 -6.54 12.39 0.99
CA LEU A 195 -7.54 13.44 0.81
C LEU A 195 -6.89 14.73 0.27
N GLY A 196 -5.81 15.20 0.88
CA GLY A 196 -5.10 16.39 0.41
C GLY A 196 -4.61 16.24 -1.05
N ASN A 197 -4.11 15.06 -1.42
CA ASN A 197 -3.70 14.77 -2.80
C ASN A 197 -4.90 14.68 -3.77
N ARG A 198 -6.05 14.16 -3.33
CA ARG A 198 -7.25 14.09 -4.17
C ARG A 198 -7.91 15.45 -4.37
N ILE A 199 -7.81 16.34 -3.39
CA ILE A 199 -8.24 17.73 -3.57
C ILE A 199 -7.39 18.45 -4.62
N GLU A 200 -6.07 18.25 -4.64
CA GLU A 200 -5.21 18.83 -5.68
C GLU A 200 -5.67 18.42 -7.09
N ASP A 201 -5.97 17.13 -7.24
CA ASP A 201 -6.46 16.52 -8.47
C ASP A 201 -7.92 16.92 -8.81
N TYR A 202 -8.67 17.48 -7.85
CA TYR A 202 -10.10 17.75 -8.01
C TYR A 202 -10.33 18.91 -8.99
N PRO A 203 -11.16 18.71 -10.04
CA PRO A 203 -11.33 19.68 -11.11
C PRO A 203 -12.21 20.88 -10.73
N PHE A 204 -13.01 20.77 -9.66
CA PHE A 204 -13.95 21.81 -9.23
C PHE A 204 -13.59 22.40 -7.86
N LYS A 205 -12.29 22.44 -7.52
CA LYS A 205 -11.81 22.95 -6.23
C LYS A 205 -12.02 24.46 -6.11
N THR A 206 -12.51 24.87 -4.94
CA THR A 206 -12.76 26.25 -4.52
C THR A 206 -11.77 26.62 -3.39
N PRO A 207 -11.70 27.88 -2.92
CA PRO A 207 -10.92 28.22 -1.73
C PRO A 207 -11.20 27.30 -0.53
N ALA A 208 -12.46 26.94 -0.29
CA ALA A 208 -12.84 26.01 0.77
C ALA A 208 -12.22 24.61 0.58
N HIS A 209 -12.09 24.13 -0.66
CA HIS A 209 -11.38 22.87 -0.91
C HIS A 209 -9.89 23.02 -0.61
N LEU A 210 -9.27 24.14 -1.00
CA LEU A 210 -7.84 24.37 -0.74
C LEU A 210 -7.54 24.53 0.76
N GLU A 211 -8.44 25.15 1.53
CA GLU A 211 -8.41 25.16 2.99
C GLU A 211 -8.52 23.75 3.55
N ARG A 212 -9.48 22.96 3.06
CA ARG A 212 -9.63 21.54 3.44
C ARG A 212 -8.37 20.72 3.15
N ARG A 213 -7.65 21.00 2.06
CA ARG A 213 -6.36 20.36 1.73
C ARG A 213 -5.28 20.72 2.76
N VAL A 214 -5.21 21.99 3.16
CA VAL A 214 -4.29 22.45 4.21
C VAL A 214 -4.58 21.74 5.53
N GLU A 215 -5.86 21.62 5.91
CA GLU A 215 -6.28 20.87 7.10
C GLU A 215 -5.84 19.40 7.03
N ALA A 216 -6.12 18.73 5.91
CA ALA A 216 -5.81 17.31 5.75
C ALA A 216 -4.29 17.03 5.84
N TYR A 217 -3.45 17.87 5.23
CA TYR A 217 -2.00 17.71 5.37
C TYR A 217 -1.48 18.07 6.77
N ARG A 218 -2.06 19.07 7.45
CA ARG A 218 -1.70 19.38 8.84
C ARG A 218 -2.04 18.22 9.77
N GLU A 219 -3.20 17.62 9.60
CA GLU A 219 -3.63 16.46 10.39
C GLU A 219 -2.65 15.28 10.22
N ALA A 220 -2.34 14.90 8.98
CA ALA A 220 -1.36 13.85 8.69
C ALA A 220 0.02 14.19 9.26
N LEU A 221 0.43 15.46 9.20
CA LEU A 221 1.73 15.92 9.69
C LEU A 221 1.82 15.78 11.21
N THR A 222 0.78 16.20 11.93
CA THR A 222 0.71 16.06 13.39
C THR A 222 0.85 14.60 13.81
N ILE A 223 0.17 13.68 13.11
CA ILE A 223 0.26 12.25 13.43
C ILE A 223 1.69 11.74 13.19
N TRP A 224 2.31 12.01 12.04
CA TRP A 224 3.67 11.52 11.78
C TRP A 224 4.74 12.13 12.69
N GLN A 225 4.53 13.36 13.17
CA GLN A 225 5.38 13.95 14.20
C GLN A 225 5.23 13.22 15.54
N GLN A 226 4.02 12.86 15.93
CA GLN A 226 3.76 12.08 17.16
C GLN A 226 4.32 10.67 17.08
N GLU A 227 4.25 10.03 15.90
CA GLU A 227 4.83 8.71 15.63
C GLU A 227 6.36 8.74 15.45
N GLY A 228 6.98 9.91 15.39
CA GLY A 228 8.44 10.06 15.21
C GLY A 228 8.94 9.75 13.79
N ASP A 229 8.07 9.72 12.78
CA ASP A 229 8.47 9.49 11.38
C ASP A 229 8.84 10.82 10.69
N GLU A 230 10.09 11.24 10.89
CA GLU A 230 10.64 12.49 10.33
C GLU A 230 10.57 12.53 8.80
N ARG A 231 10.72 11.39 8.12
CA ARG A 231 10.69 11.32 6.66
C ARG A 231 9.30 11.64 6.13
N ARG A 232 8.26 11.03 6.71
CA ARG A 232 6.86 11.32 6.32
C ARG A 232 6.45 12.74 6.71
N ALA A 233 6.93 13.23 7.85
CA ALA A 233 6.70 14.61 8.27
C ALA A 233 7.30 15.63 7.27
N ALA A 234 8.55 15.45 6.85
CA ALA A 234 9.21 16.34 5.87
C ALA A 234 8.48 16.35 4.51
N MET A 235 8.04 15.18 4.02
CA MET A 235 7.22 15.08 2.80
C MET A 235 5.93 15.90 2.92
N LEU A 236 5.25 15.84 4.07
CA LEU A 236 4.01 16.59 4.29
C LEU A 236 4.23 18.08 4.43
N GLN A 237 5.37 18.52 4.98
CA GLN A 237 5.73 19.95 4.99
C GLN A 237 5.87 20.49 3.56
N ASN A 238 6.49 19.75 2.64
CA ASN A 238 6.55 20.12 1.22
C ASN A 238 5.14 20.20 0.59
N ASN A 239 4.30 19.19 0.85
CA ASN A 239 2.92 19.18 0.35
C ASN A 239 2.09 20.36 0.89
N LEU A 240 2.30 20.72 2.16
CA LEU A 240 1.66 21.85 2.82
C LEU A 240 2.12 23.19 2.22
N GLY A 241 3.41 23.34 1.91
CA GLY A 241 3.93 24.51 1.18
C GLY A 241 3.25 24.70 -0.17
N ASN A 242 3.13 23.63 -0.96
CA ASN A 242 2.39 23.65 -2.22
C ASN A 242 0.90 23.99 -2.02
N ALA A 243 0.27 23.49 -0.95
CA ALA A 243 -1.11 23.81 -0.64
C ALA A 243 -1.33 25.30 -0.31
N TYR A 244 -0.45 25.91 0.50
CA TYR A 244 -0.52 27.34 0.78
C TYR A 244 -0.28 28.20 -0.46
N LEU A 245 0.71 27.83 -1.29
CA LEU A 245 0.97 28.56 -2.53
C LEU A 245 -0.29 28.60 -3.40
N ARG A 246 -0.94 27.45 -3.61
CA ARG A 246 -2.19 27.38 -4.38
C ARG A 246 -3.33 28.17 -3.74
N LEU A 247 -3.47 28.14 -2.42
CA LEU A 247 -4.51 28.90 -1.72
C LEU A 247 -4.30 30.41 -1.86
N ALA A 248 -3.05 30.89 -1.75
CA ALA A 248 -2.71 32.30 -1.96
C ALA A 248 -3.00 32.73 -3.41
N GLU A 249 -2.57 31.94 -4.40
CA GLU A 249 -2.82 32.21 -5.82
C GLU A 249 -4.32 32.38 -6.16
N VAL A 250 -5.19 31.61 -5.52
CA VAL A 250 -6.65 31.71 -5.74
C VAL A 250 -7.23 32.93 -5.03
N ARG A 251 -6.83 33.18 -3.77
CA ARG A 251 -7.32 34.33 -3.00
C ARG A 251 -6.91 35.66 -3.62
N ASP A 252 -5.69 35.76 -4.15
CA ASP A 252 -5.22 36.97 -4.84
C ASP A 252 -5.98 37.26 -6.13
N ARG A 253 -6.61 36.25 -6.75
CA ARG A 253 -7.45 36.42 -7.95
C ARG A 253 -8.89 36.79 -7.62
N GLU A 254 -9.33 36.55 -6.38
CA GLU A 254 -10.68 36.86 -5.90
C GLU A 254 -10.77 38.24 -5.22
N ALA A 255 -9.62 38.87 -4.91
CA ALA A 255 -9.48 40.21 -4.32
C ALA A 255 -9.48 41.33 -5.38
#